data_AF-G0P676-F1
#
_entry.id   AF-G0P676-F1
#
_cell.length_a   1.000
_cell.length_b   1.000
_cell.length_c   1.000
_cell.angle_alpha   90.00
_cell.angle_beta   90.00
_cell.angle_gamma   90.00
#
_symmetry.space_group_name_H-M   'P 1'
#
loop_
_entity.id
_entity.type
_entity.pdbx_description
1 polymer ?
#
loop_
_entity_poly.entity_id
_entity_poly.type
_entity_poly.pdbx_seq_one_letter_code
_entity_poly.pdbx_strand_id
1 'polypeptide(L)'
;MAGYSLGILNYTGINEYYMVVLVLGACEYVLISVLAVFENRFDIICDFSWKRYWTKVRKAWLVTHHSIAILIFIPMKSMMPDPEMARKKVIETLPCLTDEIRAVPVFILTEDYTYHIYALGSQLFTGVLESWVFIYCTILYIIRLLKSKRMSSTTIRLRIKFLTALSFQLAVVTAFMVAPLTYSLYSIMFDYYNQRFQNITIALETMHGLVSTFTMIFIHHPYRMALFEMLPERVRKMLETKNREQRIASSLTTRI
;
A
#
# COMPACT_ATOMS: atom_id res chain seq x y z
N MET A 1 7.41 13.59 -17.14
CA MET A 1 8.04 13.29 -15.82
C MET A 1 9.52 13.03 -16.02
N ALA A 2 10.38 13.79 -15.34
CA ALA A 2 11.84 13.67 -15.43
C ALA A 2 12.46 13.69 -14.03
N GLY A 3 13.59 13.02 -13.84
CA GLY A 3 14.28 12.99 -12.56
C GLY A 3 15.63 12.28 -12.62
N TYR A 4 16.37 12.35 -11.53
CA TYR A 4 17.63 11.63 -11.36
C TYR A 4 17.56 10.82 -10.07
N SER A 5 17.92 9.54 -10.16
CA SER A 5 17.85 8.64 -9.01
C SER A 5 19.05 8.84 -8.09
N LEU A 6 18.78 8.98 -6.80
CA LEU A 6 19.80 9.09 -5.75
C LEU A 6 19.74 7.80 -4.92
N GLY A 7 20.73 6.92 -5.07
CA GLY A 7 20.76 5.67 -4.32
C GLY A 7 21.86 4.71 -4.75
N ILE A 8 22.05 3.65 -3.96
CA ILE A 8 23.12 2.66 -4.16
C ILE A 8 22.98 1.95 -5.52
N LEU A 9 21.74 1.72 -5.98
CA LEU A 9 21.47 1.07 -7.27
C LEU A 9 21.94 1.89 -8.48
N ASN A 10 22.13 3.20 -8.34
CA ASN A 10 22.68 4.01 -9.43
C ASN A 10 24.15 3.63 -9.71
N TYR A 11 24.88 3.10 -8.72
CA TYR A 11 26.26 2.63 -8.89
C TYR A 11 26.38 1.22 -9.46
N THR A 12 25.27 0.51 -9.69
CA THR A 12 25.30 -0.89 -10.18
C THR A 12 25.09 -1.02 -11.68
N GLY A 13 24.83 0.09 -12.39
CA GLY A 13 24.58 0.11 -13.83
C GLY A 13 23.22 -0.45 -14.25
N ILE A 14 22.29 -0.65 -13.30
CA ILE A 14 20.90 -1.00 -13.60
C ILE A 14 20.25 0.19 -14.30
N ASN A 15 19.52 -0.07 -15.39
CA ASN A 15 18.78 0.98 -16.09
C ASN A 15 17.67 1.58 -15.21
N GLU A 16 17.56 2.90 -15.17
CA GLU A 16 16.65 3.67 -14.33
C GLU A 16 15.18 3.30 -14.56
N TYR A 17 14.81 2.91 -15.79
CA TYR A 17 13.47 2.42 -16.09
C TYR A 17 13.10 1.22 -15.19
N TYR A 18 14.00 0.27 -14.99
CA TYR A 18 13.71 -0.89 -14.13
C TYR A 18 13.62 -0.52 -12.65
N MET A 19 14.34 0.52 -12.21
CA MET A 19 14.19 1.04 -10.85
C MET A 19 12.81 1.68 -10.66
N VAL A 20 12.33 2.44 -11.65
CA VAL A 20 10.97 3.02 -11.63
C VAL A 20 9.91 1.92 -11.64
N VAL A 21 10.05 0.90 -12.50
CA VAL A 21 9.15 -0.26 -12.53
C VAL A 21 9.13 -0.98 -11.18
N LEU A 22 10.27 -1.12 -10.50
CA LEU A 22 10.32 -1.73 -9.17
C LEU A 22 9.51 -0.94 -8.14
N VAL A 23 9.63 0.40 -8.13
CA VAL A 23 8.88 1.26 -7.20
C VAL A 23 7.39 1.26 -7.51
N LEU A 24 7.00 1.46 -8.77
CA LEU A 24 5.60 1.45 -9.18
C LEU A 24 4.96 0.08 -8.96
N GLY A 25 5.66 -0.99 -9.35
CA GLY A 25 5.23 -2.36 -9.13
C GLY A 25 5.04 -2.67 -7.64
N ALA A 26 5.94 -2.21 -6.77
CA ALA A 26 5.75 -2.36 -5.32
C ALA A 26 4.43 -1.71 -4.84
N CYS A 27 4.07 -0.54 -5.37
CA CYS A 27 2.82 0.13 -5.05
C CYS A 27 1.59 -0.67 -5.55
N GLU A 28 1.66 -1.25 -6.75
CA GLU A 28 0.59 -2.11 -7.26
C GLU A 28 0.43 -3.40 -6.45
N TYR A 29 1.54 -4.04 -6.07
CA TYR A 29 1.49 -5.24 -5.24
C TYR A 29 0.92 -4.96 -3.85
N VAL A 30 1.03 -3.74 -3.35
CA VAL A 30 0.33 -3.33 -2.11
C VAL A 30 -1.18 -3.37 -2.32
N LEU A 31 -1.69 -2.81 -3.43
CA LEU A 31 -3.10 -2.88 -3.78
C LEU A 31 -3.59 -4.33 -3.94
N ILE A 32 -2.81 -5.16 -4.62
CA ILE A 32 -3.13 -6.58 -4.80
C ILE A 32 -3.11 -7.34 -3.46
N SER A 33 -2.18 -7.01 -2.57
CA SER A 33 -2.12 -7.63 -1.24
C SER A 33 -3.35 -7.29 -0.40
N VAL A 34 -3.83 -6.04 -0.49
CA VAL A 34 -5.07 -5.58 0.16
C VAL A 34 -6.27 -6.36 -0.39
N LEU A 35 -6.38 -6.45 -1.72
CA LEU A 35 -7.42 -7.22 -2.39
C LEU A 35 -7.44 -8.67 -1.92
N ALA A 36 -6.28 -9.33 -1.93
CA ALA A 36 -6.14 -10.72 -1.48
C ALA A 36 -6.55 -10.90 -0.02
N VAL A 37 -6.22 -9.96 0.87
CA VAL A 37 -6.62 -10.02 2.28
C VAL A 37 -8.14 -9.93 2.43
N PHE A 38 -8.79 -8.95 1.81
CA PHE A 38 -10.24 -8.77 1.94
C PHE A 38 -11.03 -9.89 1.26
N GLU A 39 -10.60 -10.30 0.08
CA GLU A 39 -11.18 -11.45 -0.63
C GLU A 39 -11.06 -12.73 0.22
N ASN A 40 -9.88 -12.96 0.80
CA ASN A 40 -9.69 -14.13 1.68
C ASN A 40 -10.57 -14.08 2.93
N ARG A 41 -10.83 -12.88 3.49
CA ARG A 41 -11.79 -12.76 4.60
C ARG A 41 -13.21 -13.00 4.16
N PHE A 42 -13.60 -12.49 3.00
CA PHE A 42 -14.89 -12.76 2.41
C PHE A 42 -15.11 -14.26 2.23
N ASP A 43 -14.15 -14.98 1.65
CA ASP A 43 -14.25 -16.44 1.44
C ASP A 43 -14.28 -17.24 2.75
N ILE A 44 -13.51 -16.86 3.78
CA ILE A 44 -13.51 -17.57 5.07
C ILE A 44 -14.81 -17.32 5.85
N ILE A 45 -15.29 -16.08 5.88
CA ILE A 45 -16.40 -15.65 6.76
C ILE A 45 -17.75 -15.99 6.14
N CYS A 46 -17.91 -15.75 4.84
CA CYS A 46 -19.19 -15.80 4.17
C CYS A 46 -19.48 -17.21 3.64
N ASP A 47 -20.73 -17.63 3.77
CA ASP A 47 -21.25 -18.87 3.21
C ASP A 47 -22.42 -18.54 2.28
N PHE A 48 -22.15 -18.52 0.98
CA PHE A 48 -23.07 -18.09 -0.07
C PHE A 48 -23.27 -19.20 -1.10
N SER A 49 -24.41 -19.18 -1.79
CA SER A 49 -24.84 -20.25 -2.71
C SER A 49 -23.82 -20.57 -3.81
N TRP A 50 -23.08 -19.57 -4.29
CA TRP A 50 -22.10 -19.71 -5.36
C TRP A 50 -20.64 -19.88 -4.86
N LYS A 51 -20.43 -20.11 -3.56
CA LYS A 51 -19.09 -20.25 -2.96
C LYS A 51 -18.25 -21.35 -3.60
N ARG A 52 -18.88 -22.48 -3.92
CA ARG A 52 -18.22 -23.61 -4.62
C ARG A 52 -17.61 -23.21 -5.96
N TYR A 53 -18.24 -22.27 -6.68
CA TYR A 53 -17.68 -21.71 -7.92
C TYR A 53 -16.56 -20.72 -7.59
N TRP A 54 -16.80 -19.80 -6.65
CA TRP A 54 -15.83 -18.77 -6.28
C TRP A 54 -14.49 -19.36 -5.84
N THR A 55 -14.51 -20.40 -5.00
CA THR A 55 -13.30 -21.08 -4.53
C THR A 55 -12.44 -21.66 -5.68
N LYS A 56 -13.04 -21.99 -6.83
CA LYS A 56 -12.29 -22.44 -8.02
C LYS A 56 -11.70 -21.27 -8.80
N VAL A 57 -12.43 -20.16 -8.92
CA VAL A 57 -12.05 -19.02 -9.76
C VAL A 57 -11.13 -18.03 -9.05
N ARG A 58 -11.22 -17.91 -7.71
CA ARG A 58 -10.46 -16.89 -6.94
C ARG A 58 -8.95 -16.91 -7.19
N LYS A 59 -8.36 -18.08 -7.40
CA LYS A 59 -6.92 -18.20 -7.72
C LYS A 59 -6.62 -17.61 -9.10
N ALA A 60 -7.44 -17.92 -10.11
CA ALA A 60 -7.30 -17.34 -11.43
C ALA A 60 -7.52 -15.82 -11.41
N TRP A 61 -8.53 -15.34 -10.67
CA TRP A 61 -8.76 -13.91 -10.46
C TRP A 61 -7.54 -13.19 -9.85
N LEU A 62 -6.91 -13.79 -8.84
CA LEU A 62 -5.71 -13.20 -8.22
C LEU A 62 -4.50 -13.25 -9.17
N VAL A 63 -4.32 -14.34 -9.92
CA VAL A 63 -3.27 -14.45 -10.94
C VAL A 63 -3.47 -13.42 -12.06
N THR A 64 -4.70 -13.17 -12.48
CA THR A 64 -5.02 -12.13 -13.47
C THR A 64 -4.58 -10.75 -12.98
N HIS A 65 -4.85 -10.40 -11.71
CA HIS A 65 -4.39 -9.14 -11.13
C HIS A 65 -2.87 -9.01 -11.15
N HIS A 66 -2.15 -10.05 -10.72
CA HIS A 66 -0.68 -10.05 -10.78
C HIS A 66 -0.15 -9.96 -12.21
N SER A 67 -0.81 -10.63 -13.16
CA SER A 67 -0.42 -10.60 -14.57
C SER A 67 -0.60 -9.20 -15.16
N ILE A 68 -1.74 -8.54 -14.88
CA ILE A 68 -2.01 -7.19 -15.36
C ILE A 68 -0.96 -6.21 -14.80
N ALA A 69 -0.68 -6.26 -13.49
CA ALA A 69 0.33 -5.40 -12.86
C ALA A 69 1.71 -5.49 -13.53
N ILE A 70 2.10 -6.67 -14.03
CA ILE A 70 3.36 -6.79 -14.78
C ILE A 70 3.21 -6.24 -16.21
N LEU A 71 2.11 -6.58 -16.88
CA LEU A 71 1.90 -6.27 -18.29
C LEU A 71 1.74 -4.77 -18.56
N ILE A 72 1.21 -3.98 -17.62
CA ILE A 72 1.01 -2.54 -17.82
C ILE A 72 2.33 -1.76 -18.02
N PHE A 73 3.46 -2.29 -17.55
CA PHE A 73 4.74 -1.61 -17.69
C PHE A 73 5.31 -1.80 -19.10
N ILE A 74 4.91 -2.84 -19.84
CA ILE A 74 5.45 -3.14 -21.17
C ILE A 74 5.25 -1.97 -22.15
N PRO A 75 4.03 -1.42 -22.33
CA PRO A 75 3.83 -0.28 -23.21
C PRO A 75 4.56 0.98 -22.73
N MET A 76 4.71 1.18 -21.41
CA MET A 76 5.43 2.34 -20.86
C MET A 76 6.86 2.40 -21.39
N LYS A 77 7.55 1.26 -21.51
CA LYS A 77 8.91 1.20 -22.06
C LYS A 77 8.96 1.68 -23.50
N SER A 78 8.01 1.23 -24.31
CA SER A 78 7.93 1.58 -25.74
C SER A 78 7.55 3.04 -25.97
N MET A 79 6.91 3.69 -25.00
CA MET A 79 6.51 5.10 -25.05
C MET A 79 7.59 6.06 -24.54
N MET A 80 8.72 5.55 -24.04
CA MET A 80 9.81 6.40 -23.57
C MET A 80 10.39 7.22 -24.75
N PRO A 81 10.61 8.53 -24.56
CA PRO A 81 11.19 9.36 -25.61
C PRO A 81 12.67 9.03 -25.80
N ASP A 82 13.22 9.46 -26.95
CA ASP A 82 14.66 9.42 -27.18
C ASP A 82 15.40 10.24 -26.10
N PRO A 83 16.38 9.66 -25.37
CA PRO A 83 17.02 10.31 -24.24
C PRO A 83 17.70 11.64 -24.59
N GLU A 84 18.36 11.73 -25.74
CA GLU A 84 19.10 12.92 -26.15
C GLU A 84 18.15 14.07 -26.51
N MET A 85 17.13 13.80 -27.32
CA MET A 85 16.12 14.79 -27.68
C MET A 85 15.34 15.29 -26.46
N ALA A 86 14.93 14.36 -25.59
CA ALA A 86 14.16 14.69 -24.40
C ALA A 86 14.99 15.50 -23.40
N ARG A 87 16.27 15.17 -23.22
CA ARG A 87 17.18 15.95 -22.36
C ARG A 87 17.35 17.37 -22.88
N LYS A 88 17.57 17.55 -24.18
CA LYS A 88 17.68 18.88 -24.80
C LYS A 88 16.43 19.72 -24.52
N LYS A 89 15.24 19.13 -24.74
CA LYS A 89 13.95 19.78 -24.47
C LYS A 89 13.80 20.21 -23.00
N VAL A 90 14.21 19.38 -22.05
CA VAL A 90 14.17 19.72 -20.62
C VAL A 90 15.08 20.92 -20.30
N ILE A 91 16.30 20.94 -20.84
CA ILE A 91 17.26 22.04 -20.63
C ILE A 91 16.72 23.35 -21.23
N GLU A 92 16.10 23.29 -22.41
CA GLU A 92 15.48 24.44 -23.07
C GLU A 92 14.25 24.96 -22.30
N THR A 93 13.46 24.05 -21.71
CA THR A 93 12.25 24.39 -20.94
C THR A 93 12.59 24.97 -19.57
N LEU A 94 13.70 24.58 -18.97
CA LEU A 94 14.14 24.98 -17.64
C LEU A 94 15.51 25.71 -17.69
N PRO A 95 15.57 26.92 -18.26
CA PRO A 95 16.84 27.61 -18.51
C PRO A 95 17.60 28.00 -17.22
N CYS A 96 16.91 28.06 -16.08
CA CYS A 96 17.46 28.41 -14.77
C CYS A 96 18.11 27.24 -14.00
N LEU A 97 18.30 26.08 -14.63
CA LEU A 97 19.02 24.95 -14.03
C LEU A 97 20.49 25.31 -13.75
N THR A 98 21.00 24.90 -12.59
CA THR A 98 22.43 25.01 -12.26
C THR A 98 23.26 24.09 -13.14
N ASP A 99 24.53 24.43 -13.33
CA ASP A 99 25.45 23.62 -14.15
C ASP A 99 25.62 22.19 -13.61
N GLU A 100 25.55 22.03 -12.29
CA GLU A 100 25.54 20.73 -11.63
C GLU A 100 24.37 19.86 -12.08
N ILE A 101 23.14 20.40 -12.13
CA ILE A 101 21.96 19.63 -12.55
C ILE A 101 21.98 19.36 -14.06
N ARG A 102 22.52 20.29 -14.86
CA ARG A 102 22.71 20.07 -16.30
C ARG A 102 23.70 18.96 -16.63
N ALA A 103 24.70 18.75 -15.78
CA ALA A 103 25.74 17.73 -15.97
C ALA A 103 25.24 16.30 -15.65
N VAL A 104 24.16 16.17 -14.88
CA VAL A 104 23.63 14.88 -14.46
C VAL A 104 22.77 14.24 -15.57
N PRO A 105 22.85 12.90 -15.78
CA PRO A 105 21.98 12.20 -16.71
C PRO A 105 20.55 12.17 -16.17
N VAL A 106 19.71 13.12 -16.61
CA VAL A 106 18.30 13.17 -16.25
C VAL A 106 17.55 12.05 -16.98
N PHE A 107 16.92 11.17 -16.22
CA PHE A 107 16.03 10.15 -16.74
C PHE A 107 14.65 10.74 -17.02
N ILE A 108 14.11 10.48 -18.21
CA ILE A 108 12.81 10.98 -18.64
C ILE A 108 11.90 9.77 -18.87
N LEU A 109 10.90 9.62 -17.99
CA LEU A 109 9.99 8.48 -18.04
C LEU A 109 9.00 8.61 -19.20
N THR A 110 8.41 9.80 -19.35
CA THR A 110 7.46 10.11 -20.41
C THR A 110 7.29 11.61 -20.60
N GLU A 111 7.01 12.03 -21.83
CA GLU A 111 6.50 13.37 -22.13
C GLU A 111 4.96 13.43 -22.04
N ASP A 112 4.28 12.35 -22.46
CA ASP A 112 2.83 12.20 -22.37
C ASP A 112 2.46 11.25 -21.21
N TYR A 113 1.85 11.80 -20.18
CA TYR A 113 1.42 11.06 -19.00
C TYR A 113 0.06 10.38 -19.17
N THR A 114 -0.64 10.57 -20.30
CA THR A 114 -2.01 10.08 -20.54
C THR A 114 -2.14 8.58 -20.29
N TYR A 115 -1.31 7.75 -20.95
CA TYR A 115 -1.33 6.30 -20.75
C TYR A 115 -1.06 5.92 -19.28
N HIS A 116 -0.09 6.57 -18.65
CA HIS A 116 0.34 6.28 -17.28
C HIS A 116 -0.80 6.56 -16.29
N ILE A 117 -1.48 7.69 -16.43
CA ILE A 117 -2.64 8.07 -15.61
C ILE A 117 -3.77 7.07 -15.81
N TYR A 118 -4.12 6.72 -17.05
CA TYR A 118 -5.21 5.76 -17.29
C TYR A 118 -4.87 4.35 -16.82
N ALA A 119 -3.67 3.84 -17.09
CA ALA A 119 -3.25 2.50 -16.70
C ALA A 119 -3.21 2.34 -15.18
N LEU A 120 -2.43 3.18 -14.49
CA LEU A 120 -2.28 3.11 -13.03
C LEU A 120 -3.55 3.56 -12.30
N GLY A 121 -4.23 4.59 -12.81
CA GLY A 121 -5.47 5.09 -12.23
C GLY A 121 -6.62 4.09 -12.34
N SER A 122 -6.74 3.37 -13.46
CA SER A 122 -7.76 2.32 -13.61
C SER A 122 -7.48 1.11 -12.72
N GLN A 123 -6.22 0.70 -12.56
CA GLN A 123 -5.83 -0.34 -11.58
C GLN A 123 -6.23 0.06 -10.16
N LEU A 124 -5.86 1.28 -9.73
CA LEU A 124 -6.21 1.81 -8.41
C LEU A 124 -7.73 1.84 -8.20
N PHE A 125 -8.47 2.37 -9.16
CA PHE A 125 -9.92 2.46 -9.09
C PHE A 125 -10.57 1.08 -8.97
N THR A 126 -10.21 0.14 -9.85
CA THR A 126 -10.73 -1.23 -9.81
C THR A 126 -10.40 -1.92 -8.50
N GLY A 127 -9.15 -1.83 -8.02
CA GLY A 127 -8.76 -2.48 -6.77
C GLY A 127 -9.43 -1.89 -5.53
N VAL A 128 -9.64 -0.57 -5.48
CA VAL A 128 -10.42 0.07 -4.40
C VAL A 128 -11.88 -0.39 -4.46
N LEU A 129 -12.48 -0.40 -5.64
CA LEU A 129 -13.88 -0.82 -5.84
C LEU A 129 -14.09 -2.28 -5.42
N GLU A 130 -13.25 -3.20 -5.89
CA GLU A 130 -13.33 -4.62 -5.54
C GLU A 130 -13.13 -4.85 -4.04
N SER A 131 -12.16 -4.16 -3.43
CA SER A 131 -11.97 -4.20 -1.96
C SER A 131 -13.23 -3.77 -1.21
N TRP A 132 -13.87 -2.69 -1.65
CA TRP A 132 -15.13 -2.22 -1.08
C TRP A 132 -16.25 -3.24 -1.24
N VAL A 133 -16.36 -3.90 -2.39
CA VAL A 133 -17.35 -4.98 -2.61
C VAL A 133 -17.15 -6.12 -1.61
N PHE A 134 -15.92 -6.62 -1.44
CA PHE A 134 -15.64 -7.70 -0.48
C PHE A 134 -15.94 -7.29 0.96
N ILE A 135 -15.54 -6.07 1.35
CA ILE A 135 -15.82 -5.51 2.69
C ILE A 135 -17.34 -5.44 2.91
N TYR A 136 -18.06 -4.82 1.96
CA TYR A 136 -19.50 -4.63 2.05
C TYR A 136 -20.25 -5.95 2.15
N CYS A 137 -19.95 -6.91 1.26
CA CYS A 137 -20.55 -8.25 1.29
C CYS A 137 -20.26 -8.98 2.61
N THR A 138 -19.05 -8.85 3.14
CA THR A 138 -18.67 -9.43 4.44
C THR A 138 -19.46 -8.82 5.60
N ILE A 139 -19.61 -7.49 5.62
CA ILE A 139 -20.41 -6.78 6.63
C ILE A 139 -21.87 -7.24 6.57
N LEU A 140 -22.47 -7.27 5.39
CA LEU A 140 -23.86 -7.74 5.22
C LEU A 140 -24.03 -9.17 5.72
N TYR A 141 -23.07 -10.06 5.43
CA TYR A 141 -23.12 -11.43 5.91
C TYR A 141 -23.03 -11.51 7.45
N ILE A 142 -22.12 -10.75 8.07
CA ILE A 142 -22.01 -10.68 9.54
C ILE A 142 -23.32 -10.20 10.18
N ILE A 143 -23.98 -9.19 9.60
CA ILE A 143 -25.28 -8.69 10.07
C ILE A 143 -26.35 -9.80 9.99
N ARG A 144 -26.39 -10.57 8.90
CA ARG A 144 -27.30 -11.72 8.76
C ARG A 144 -27.00 -12.80 9.79
N LEU A 145 -25.73 -13.11 10.02
CA LEU A 145 -25.30 -14.11 10.99
C LEU A 145 -25.73 -13.74 12.41
N LEU A 146 -25.56 -12.46 12.79
CA LEU A 146 -26.05 -11.90 14.05
C LEU A 146 -27.57 -12.11 14.23
N LYS A 147 -28.36 -11.80 13.20
CA LYS A 147 -29.82 -11.98 13.23
C LYS A 147 -30.24 -13.44 13.35
N SER A 148 -29.51 -14.34 12.68
CA SER A 148 -29.83 -15.77 12.63
C SER A 148 -29.52 -16.54 13.92
N LYS A 149 -28.75 -15.96 14.86
CA LYS A 149 -28.24 -16.62 16.07
C LYS A 149 -27.51 -17.96 15.83
N ARG A 150 -27.07 -18.24 14.59
CA ARG A 150 -26.37 -19.48 14.21
C ARG A 150 -24.97 -19.63 14.82
N MET A 151 -24.44 -18.59 15.45
CA MET A 151 -23.08 -18.56 15.98
C MET A 151 -23.03 -17.82 17.32
N SER A 152 -22.10 -18.22 18.19
CA SER A 152 -21.91 -17.57 19.49
C SER A 152 -21.56 -16.09 19.34
N SER A 153 -22.06 -15.27 20.28
CA SER A 153 -21.76 -13.84 20.36
C SER A 153 -20.26 -13.56 20.48
N THR A 154 -19.50 -14.48 21.09
CA THR A 154 -18.04 -14.36 21.24
C THR A 154 -17.32 -14.48 19.90
N THR A 155 -17.66 -15.50 19.09
CA THR A 155 -17.04 -15.69 17.77
C THR A 155 -17.37 -14.54 16.84
N ILE A 156 -18.62 -14.05 16.85
CA ILE A 156 -19.01 -12.91 16.03
C ILE A 156 -18.26 -11.64 16.46
N ARG A 157 -18.12 -11.39 17.77
CA ARG A 157 -17.37 -10.25 18.29
C ARG A 157 -15.90 -10.30 17.85
N LEU A 158 -15.29 -11.48 17.83
CA LEU A 158 -13.92 -11.66 17.34
C LEU A 158 -13.81 -11.33 15.85
N ARG A 159 -14.75 -11.82 15.02
CA ARG A 159 -14.80 -11.51 13.58
C ARG A 159 -14.95 -10.02 13.31
N ILE A 160 -15.83 -9.34 14.05
CA ILE A 160 -16.03 -7.88 13.94
C ILE A 160 -14.75 -7.14 14.33
N LYS A 161 -14.17 -7.43 15.50
CA LYS A 161 -12.92 -6.78 15.95
C LYS A 161 -11.80 -6.92 14.93
N PHE A 162 -11.66 -8.12 14.36
CA PHE A 162 -10.65 -8.40 13.36
C PHE A 162 -10.91 -7.66 12.04
N LEU A 163 -12.16 -7.62 11.56
CA LEU A 163 -12.52 -6.86 10.36
C LEU A 163 -12.31 -5.35 10.56
N THR A 164 -12.69 -4.80 11.72
CA THR A 164 -12.45 -3.40 12.07
C THR A 164 -10.95 -3.07 12.07
N ALA A 165 -10.13 -3.94 12.66
CA ALA A 165 -8.68 -3.79 12.65
C ALA A 165 -8.11 -3.78 11.22
N LEU A 166 -8.57 -4.69 10.35
CA LEU A 166 -8.17 -4.71 8.94
C LEU A 166 -8.63 -3.46 8.18
N SER A 167 -9.87 -3.01 8.39
CA SER A 167 -10.39 -1.80 7.76
C SER A 167 -9.62 -0.56 8.19
N PHE A 168 -9.23 -0.46 9.46
CA PHE A 168 -8.37 0.63 9.93
C PHE A 168 -6.98 0.55 9.30
N GLN A 169 -6.37 -0.64 9.27
CA GLN A 169 -5.06 -0.82 8.62
C GLN A 169 -5.11 -0.42 7.15
N LEU A 170 -6.16 -0.80 6.42
CA LEU A 170 -6.39 -0.38 5.05
C LEU A 170 -6.50 1.16 4.96
N ALA A 171 -7.31 1.79 5.80
CA ALA A 171 -7.50 3.23 5.76
C ALA A 171 -6.16 3.99 5.94
N VAL A 172 -5.29 3.52 6.84
CA VAL A 172 -3.96 4.11 7.03
C VAL A 172 -3.11 3.96 5.77
N VAL A 173 -3.00 2.76 5.20
CA VAL A 173 -2.19 2.53 3.98
C VAL A 173 -2.73 3.34 2.80
N THR A 174 -4.05 3.36 2.62
CA THR A 174 -4.70 4.14 1.57
C THR A 174 -4.46 5.63 1.74
N ALA A 175 -4.45 6.17 2.96
CA ALA A 175 -4.15 7.58 3.19
C ALA A 175 -2.72 7.95 2.75
N PHE A 176 -1.74 7.10 3.07
CA PHE A 176 -0.34 7.30 2.67
C PHE A 176 -0.10 7.10 1.15
N MET A 177 -1.01 6.45 0.43
CA MET A 177 -0.94 6.30 -1.03
C MET A 177 -1.74 7.38 -1.77
N VAL A 178 -2.99 7.61 -1.38
CA VAL A 178 -3.91 8.53 -2.07
C VAL A 178 -3.48 9.98 -1.88
N ALA A 179 -3.05 10.38 -0.68
CA ALA A 179 -2.66 11.78 -0.46
C ALA A 179 -1.49 12.22 -1.37
N PRO A 180 -0.36 11.48 -1.47
CA PRO A 180 0.69 11.76 -2.45
C PRO A 180 0.20 11.81 -3.90
N LEU A 181 -0.66 10.85 -4.29
CA LEU A 181 -1.20 10.80 -5.65
C LEU A 181 -2.09 12.01 -5.96
N THR A 182 -2.91 12.47 -5.00
CA THR A 182 -3.76 13.65 -5.21
C THR A 182 -2.94 14.92 -5.42
N TYR A 183 -1.83 15.10 -4.70
CA TYR A 183 -0.91 16.21 -4.94
C TYR A 183 -0.28 16.12 -6.33
N SER A 184 0.16 14.92 -6.73
CA SER A 184 0.77 14.70 -8.05
C SER A 184 -0.23 15.02 -9.18
N LEU A 185 -1.48 14.57 -9.05
CA LEU A 185 -2.54 14.91 -10.00
C LEU A 185 -2.86 16.41 -10.02
N TYR A 186 -2.91 17.07 -8.86
CA TYR A 186 -3.07 18.52 -8.78
C TYR A 186 -1.93 19.25 -9.53
N SER A 187 -0.68 18.84 -9.29
CA SER A 187 0.49 19.41 -9.97
C SER A 187 0.38 19.31 -11.50
N ILE A 188 -0.09 18.17 -12.00
CA ILE A 188 -0.29 17.93 -13.44
C ILE A 188 -1.46 18.77 -13.99
N MET A 189 -2.63 18.73 -13.35
CA MET A 189 -3.85 19.36 -13.86
C MET A 189 -3.77 20.89 -13.91
N PHE A 190 -3.02 21.49 -12.98
CA PHE A 190 -2.85 22.93 -12.87
C PHE A 190 -1.52 23.44 -13.42
N ASP A 191 -0.72 22.57 -14.05
CA ASP A 191 0.64 22.87 -14.54
C ASP A 191 1.51 23.57 -13.48
N TYR A 192 1.36 23.14 -12.23
CA TYR A 192 2.04 23.71 -11.06
C TYR A 192 3.03 22.70 -10.50
N TYR A 193 4.31 22.85 -10.85
CA TYR A 193 5.36 21.98 -10.35
C TYR A 193 6.15 22.60 -9.19
N ASN A 194 6.30 21.86 -8.09
CA ASN A 194 7.15 22.26 -6.98
C ASN A 194 8.00 21.07 -6.49
N GLN A 195 9.31 21.17 -6.71
CA GLN A 195 10.26 20.10 -6.39
C GLN A 195 10.22 19.69 -4.90
N ARG A 196 10.05 20.63 -3.97
CA ARG A 196 10.05 20.34 -2.53
C ARG A 196 8.86 19.46 -2.16
N PHE A 197 7.67 19.81 -2.65
CA PHE A 197 6.48 19.03 -2.39
C PHE A 197 6.50 17.69 -3.13
N GLN A 198 7.01 17.65 -4.36
CA GLN A 198 7.16 16.37 -5.08
C GLN A 198 8.10 15.40 -4.35
N ASN A 199 9.20 15.89 -3.78
CA ASN A 199 10.10 15.07 -2.97
C ASN A 199 9.41 14.54 -1.71
N ILE A 200 8.60 15.36 -1.02
CA ILE A 200 7.81 14.93 0.14
C ILE A 200 6.78 13.86 -0.26
N THR A 201 6.10 14.06 -1.39
CA THR A 201 5.15 13.09 -1.96
C THR A 201 5.80 11.72 -2.16
N ILE A 202 6.96 11.66 -2.83
CA ILE A 202 7.69 10.41 -3.06
C ILE A 202 8.15 9.77 -1.73
N ALA A 203 8.58 10.59 -0.76
CA ALA A 203 8.97 10.08 0.56
C ALA A 203 7.78 9.47 1.32
N LEU A 204 6.62 10.14 1.34
CA LEU A 204 5.41 9.62 1.97
C LEU A 204 4.92 8.33 1.29
N GLU A 205 4.92 8.33 -0.04
CA GLU A 205 4.54 7.16 -0.83
C GLU A 205 5.48 5.99 -0.52
N THR A 206 6.80 6.16 -0.52
CA THR A 206 7.74 5.07 -0.20
C THR A 206 7.70 4.60 1.27
N MET A 207 7.30 5.47 2.21
CA MET A 207 7.16 5.12 3.63
C MET A 207 5.92 4.26 3.97
N HIS A 208 4.96 4.11 3.06
CA HIS A 208 3.70 3.40 3.32
C HIS A 208 3.93 1.97 3.86
N GLY A 209 4.95 1.24 3.39
CA GLY A 209 5.23 -0.14 3.79
C GLY A 209 5.69 -0.24 5.25
N LEU A 210 6.51 0.73 5.68
CA LEU A 210 6.94 0.84 7.07
C LEU A 210 5.75 1.15 7.98
N VAL A 211 4.92 2.12 7.59
CA VAL A 211 3.71 2.50 8.33
C VAL A 211 2.71 1.35 8.41
N SER A 212 2.50 0.62 7.32
CA SER A 212 1.66 -0.59 7.28
C SER A 212 2.14 -1.64 8.27
N THR A 213 3.45 -1.89 8.29
CA THR A 213 4.06 -2.89 9.18
C THR A 213 3.86 -2.51 10.66
N PHE A 214 4.14 -1.26 11.02
CA PHE A 214 3.88 -0.79 12.39
C PHE A 214 2.40 -0.88 12.76
N THR A 215 1.52 -0.44 11.86
CA THR A 215 0.06 -0.50 12.05
C THR A 215 -0.40 -1.92 12.31
N MET A 216 0.10 -2.86 11.51
CA MET A 216 -0.20 -4.28 11.64
C MET A 216 0.26 -4.84 12.99
N ILE A 217 1.49 -4.53 13.41
CA ILE A 217 2.03 -4.94 14.71
C ILE A 217 1.18 -4.35 15.84
N PHE A 218 0.91 -3.05 15.86
CA PHE A 218 0.25 -2.42 17.00
C PHE A 218 -1.23 -2.80 17.15
N ILE A 219 -1.95 -2.99 16.05
CA ILE A 219 -3.39 -3.20 16.08
C ILE A 219 -3.73 -4.68 16.31
N HIS A 220 -2.98 -5.60 15.70
CA HIS A 220 -3.32 -7.01 15.74
C HIS A 220 -2.65 -7.72 16.91
N HIS A 221 -3.45 -8.20 17.85
CA HIS A 221 -2.97 -8.94 19.02
C HIS A 221 -1.99 -10.09 18.68
N PRO A 222 -2.25 -10.96 17.69
CA PRO A 222 -1.34 -12.06 17.37
C PRO A 222 0.07 -11.57 16.99
N TYR A 223 0.18 -10.44 16.28
CA TYR A 223 1.47 -9.89 15.87
C TYR A 223 2.23 -9.25 17.02
N ARG A 224 1.53 -8.61 17.97
CA ARG A 224 2.18 -8.14 19.22
C ARG A 224 2.75 -9.29 20.03
N MET A 225 2.02 -10.40 20.13
CA MET A 225 2.47 -11.57 20.88
C MET A 225 3.68 -12.20 20.19
N ALA A 226 3.64 -12.40 18.87
CA ALA A 226 4.78 -12.91 18.12
C ALA A 226 6.03 -12.03 18.29
N LEU A 227 5.89 -10.69 18.22
CA LEU A 227 7.00 -9.78 18.46
C LEU A 227 7.55 -9.90 19.89
N PHE A 228 6.68 -10.04 20.88
CA PHE A 228 7.08 -10.23 22.28
C PHE A 228 7.79 -11.56 22.50
N GLU A 229 7.37 -12.63 21.82
CA GLU A 229 8.00 -13.94 21.86
C GLU A 229 9.39 -13.97 21.22
N MET A 230 9.63 -13.12 20.22
CA MET A 230 10.95 -12.95 19.59
C MET A 230 11.96 -12.19 20.47
N LEU A 231 11.51 -11.54 21.56
CA LEU A 231 12.42 -10.84 22.46
C LEU A 231 13.30 -11.82 23.25
N PRO A 232 14.56 -11.45 23.56
CA PRO A 232 15.40 -12.25 24.44
C PRO A 232 14.70 -12.52 25.78
N GLU A 233 14.86 -13.73 26.33
CA GLU A 233 14.18 -14.13 27.58
C GLU A 233 14.39 -13.14 28.74
N ARG A 234 15.59 -12.54 28.82
CA ARG A 234 15.93 -11.53 29.82
C ARG A 234 15.01 -10.30 29.72
N VAL A 235 14.78 -9.82 28.50
CA VAL A 235 13.91 -8.66 28.22
C VAL A 235 12.45 -9.03 28.53
N ARG A 236 12.02 -10.23 28.14
CA ARG A 236 10.67 -10.73 28.43
C ARG A 236 10.39 -10.76 29.94
N LYS A 237 11.29 -11.36 30.73
CA LYS A 237 11.17 -11.42 32.20
C LYS A 237 11.14 -10.03 32.83
N MET A 238 11.96 -9.09 32.35
CA MET A 238 11.91 -7.69 32.83
C MET A 238 10.56 -7.03 32.57
N LEU A 239 9.99 -7.21 31.38
CA LEU A 239 8.70 -6.63 31.01
C LEU A 239 7.54 -7.26 31.80
N GLU A 240 7.58 -8.58 32.03
CA GLU A 240 6.59 -9.30 32.84
C GLU A 240 6.60 -8.82 34.30
N THR A 241 7.78 -8.66 34.90
CA THR A 241 7.92 -8.13 36.26
C THR A 241 7.38 -6.72 36.37
N LYS A 242 7.76 -5.82 35.44
CA LYS A 242 7.27 -4.44 35.39
C LYS A 242 5.74 -4.36 35.23
N ASN A 243 5.18 -5.20 34.37
CA ASN A 243 3.73 -5.29 34.18
C ASN A 243 3.00 -5.78 35.45
N ARG A 244 3.61 -6.72 36.19
CA ARG A 244 3.05 -7.24 37.44
C ARG A 244 3.05 -6.15 38.52
N GLU A 245 4.15 -5.43 38.67
CA GLU A 245 4.27 -4.30 39.60
C GLU A 245 3.24 -3.20 39.30
N GLN A 246 3.06 -2.84 38.02
CA GLN A 246 2.04 -1.86 37.62
C GLN A 246 0.61 -2.31 37.95
N ARG A 247 0.26 -3.59 37.73
CA ARG A 247 -1.07 -4.10 38.08
C ARG A 247 -1.31 -4.02 39.59
N ILE A 248 -0.32 -4.41 40.39
CA ILE A 248 -0.40 -4.30 41.85
C ILE A 248 -0.60 -2.84 42.27
N ALA A 249 0.20 -1.92 41.74
CA ALA A 249 0.08 -0.48 42.02
C ALA A 249 -1.31 0.08 41.66
N SER A 250 -1.85 -0.27 40.49
CA SER A 250 -3.20 0.16 40.07
C SER A 250 -4.32 -0.39 40.96
N SER A 251 -4.16 -1.62 41.46
CA SER A 251 -5.17 -2.26 42.32
C SER A 251 -5.23 -1.63 43.72
N LEU A 252 -4.12 -1.05 44.17
CA LEU A 252 -4.02 -0.32 45.44
C LEU A 252 -4.62 1.09 45.32
N THR A 253 -4.46 1.76 44.18
CA THR A 253 -5.03 3.09 43.93
C THR A 253 -6.54 3.07 43.71
N THR A 254 -7.12 1.94 43.26
CA THR A 254 -8.57 1.81 43.06
C THR A 254 -9.34 1.46 44.35
N ARG A 255 -8.63 1.24 45.47
CA ARG A 255 -9.21 0.86 46.78
C ARG A 255 -9.23 2.01 47.80
N ILE A 256 -8.79 3.20 47.41
CA ILE A 256 -8.86 4.45 48.19
C ILE A 256 -9.96 5.31 47.59
#